data_AF-A0A398B850-F1
#
_entry.id   AF-A0A398B850-F1
#
_cell.length_a   1.000
_cell.length_b   1.000
_cell.length_c   1.000
_cell.angle_alpha   90.00
_cell.angle_beta   90.00
_cell.angle_gamma   90.00
#
_symmetry.space_group_name_H-M   'P 1'
#
loop_
_entity.id
_entity.type
_entity.pdbx_description
1 polymer ?
#
loop_
_entity_poly.entity_id
_entity_poly.type
_entity_poly.pdbx_seq_one_letter_code
_entity_poly.pdbx_strand_id
1 'polypeptide(L)'
;MEEISVISMILTAALALSCLFLILAPLFKKGVSPEKDTGRSEGSATNKEILLTTLNELEFEYKMDKLSEKDYQIVKKQYEIQVAKIMKEEERPAVKNIDKDLLEEVEREIEEAAKKYRNKKGAR
;
A
#
# COMPACT_ATOMS: atom_id res chain seq x y z
N MET A 1 -34.65 -37.18 -34.85
CA MET A 1 -34.80 -35.70 -34.89
C MET A 1 -34.98 -35.11 -33.50
N GLU A 2 -35.68 -35.80 -32.58
CA GLU A 2 -35.90 -35.33 -31.21
C GLU A 2 -34.62 -35.21 -30.38
N GLU A 3 -33.71 -36.20 -30.45
CA GLU A 3 -32.43 -36.18 -29.71
C GLU A 3 -31.54 -34.97 -30.06
N ILE A 4 -31.47 -34.60 -31.35
CA ILE A 4 -30.70 -33.44 -31.82
C ILE A 4 -31.33 -32.14 -31.30
N SER A 5 -32.66 -32.08 -31.25
CA SER A 5 -33.40 -30.96 -30.71
C SER A 5 -33.15 -30.80 -29.21
N VAL A 6 -33.18 -31.89 -28.44
CA VAL A 6 -32.89 -31.87 -27.00
C VAL A 6 -31.45 -31.44 -26.72
N ILE A 7 -30.47 -31.98 -27.44
CA ILE A 7 -29.06 -31.59 -27.32
C ILE A 7 -28.87 -30.10 -27.64
N SER A 8 -29.49 -29.61 -28.71
CA SER A 8 -29.42 -28.18 -29.07
C SER A 8 -30.04 -27.29 -27.99
N MET A 9 -31.18 -27.70 -27.40
CA MET A 9 -31.86 -26.95 -26.35
C MET A 9 -31.03 -26.86 -25.07
N ILE A 10 -30.37 -27.95 -24.68
CA ILE A 10 -29.47 -28.00 -23.53
C ILE A 10 -28.25 -27.10 -23.78
N LEU A 11 -27.67 -27.14 -24.98
CA LEU A 11 -26.51 -26.32 -25.34
C LEU A 11 -26.85 -24.82 -25.28
N THR A 12 -27.99 -24.42 -25.84
CA THR A 12 -28.47 -23.03 -25.79
C THR A 12 -28.74 -22.60 -24.35
N ALA A 13 -29.38 -23.45 -23.53
CA ALA A 13 -29.62 -23.15 -22.12
C ALA A 13 -28.32 -22.99 -21.32
N ALA A 14 -27.32 -23.85 -21.55
CA ALA A 14 -26.02 -23.76 -20.91
C ALA A 14 -25.26 -22.47 -21.29
N LEU A 15 -25.32 -22.07 -22.56
CA LEU A 15 -24.73 -20.80 -23.02
C LEU A 15 -25.45 -19.58 -22.45
N ALA A 16 -26.78 -19.60 -22.36
CA ALA A 16 -27.54 -18.52 -21.76
C ALA A 16 -27.20 -18.36 -20.27
N LEU A 17 -27.11 -19.47 -19.53
CA LEU A 17 -26.76 -19.47 -18.11
C LEU A 17 -25.31 -19.02 -17.87
N SER A 18 -24.36 -19.40 -18.74
CA SER A 18 -22.97 -18.97 -18.60
C SER A 18 -22.81 -17.46 -18.86
N CYS A 19 -23.47 -16.92 -19.89
CA CYS A 19 -23.52 -15.48 -20.15
C CYS A 19 -24.14 -14.72 -18.97
N LEU A 20 -25.27 -15.20 -18.45
CA LEU A 20 -25.92 -14.61 -17.28
C LEU A 20 -25.01 -14.64 -16.05
N PHE A 21 -24.30 -15.74 -15.83
CA PHE A 21 -23.33 -15.87 -14.75
C PHE A 21 -22.19 -14.86 -14.89
N LEU A 22 -21.63 -14.65 -16.09
CA LEU A 22 -20.56 -13.67 -16.29
C LEU A 22 -21.00 -12.23 -16.00
N ILE A 23 -22.26 -11.90 -16.27
CA ILE A 23 -22.85 -10.58 -15.99
C ILE A 23 -23.14 -10.41 -14.49
N LEU A 24 -23.63 -11.48 -13.83
CA LEU A 24 -23.96 -11.45 -12.40
C LEU A 24 -22.71 -11.58 -11.51
N ALA A 25 -21.67 -12.29 -11.96
CA ALA A 25 -20.43 -12.51 -11.23
C ALA A 25 -19.80 -11.21 -10.65
N PRO A 26 -19.66 -10.10 -11.39
CA PRO A 26 -19.08 -8.87 -10.84
C PRO A 26 -19.93 -8.24 -9.71
N LEU A 27 -21.25 -8.47 -9.67
CA LEU A 27 -22.12 -7.92 -8.63
C LEU A 27 -21.94 -8.62 -7.27
N PHE A 28 -21.49 -9.88 -7.27
CA PHE A 28 -21.21 -10.64 -6.05
C PHE A 28 -19.75 -10.56 -5.60
N LYS A 29 -18.86 -9.96 -6.41
CA LYS A 29 -17.48 -9.65 -6.01
C LYS A 29 -17.48 -8.49 -5.02
N LYS A 30 -17.74 -8.79 -3.74
CA LYS A 30 -17.44 -7.86 -2.63
C LYS A 30 -15.93 -7.60 -2.60
N GLY A 31 -15.52 -6.42 -3.04
CA GLY A 31 -14.25 -5.81 -2.64
C GLY A 31 -13.00 -6.17 -3.43
N VAL A 32 -13.09 -6.74 -4.63
CA VAL A 32 -11.93 -6.75 -5.54
C VAL A 32 -11.95 -5.42 -6.29
N SER A 33 -11.41 -4.39 -5.63
CA SER A 33 -10.85 -3.24 -6.34
C SER A 33 -9.97 -3.79 -7.48
N PRO A 34 -9.96 -3.23 -8.68
CA PRO A 34 -8.99 -3.63 -9.70
C PRO A 34 -7.59 -3.31 -9.16
N GLU A 35 -7.03 -4.28 -8.44
CA GLU A 35 -5.66 -4.33 -8.00
C GLU A 35 -4.84 -4.45 -9.28
N LYS A 36 -4.38 -3.29 -9.74
CA LYS A 36 -3.30 -3.20 -10.71
C LYS A 36 -2.07 -3.73 -9.98
N ASP A 37 -1.88 -5.02 -10.17
CA ASP A 37 -0.80 -5.84 -9.67
C ASP A 37 0.53 -5.32 -10.25
N THR A 38 1.28 -4.55 -9.47
CA THR A 38 2.74 -4.53 -9.54
C THR A 38 3.33 -4.28 -8.15
N GLY A 39 3.95 -5.32 -7.59
CA GLY A 39 5.20 -5.13 -6.85
C GLY A 39 5.08 -4.68 -5.40
N ARG A 40 5.15 -5.67 -4.51
CA ARG A 40 5.53 -5.59 -3.09
C ARG A 40 6.72 -4.64 -2.84
N SER A 41 6.44 -3.35 -2.64
CA SER A 41 7.18 -2.33 -1.86
C SER A 41 6.70 -0.90 -2.19
N GLU A 42 5.89 -0.69 -3.25
CA GLU A 42 5.55 0.67 -3.73
C GLU A 42 4.21 1.22 -3.21
N GLY A 43 3.41 0.40 -2.51
CA GLY A 43 2.06 0.78 -2.08
C GLY A 43 1.97 2.05 -1.20
N SER A 44 2.99 2.34 -0.37
CA SER A 44 3.00 3.57 0.44
C SER A 44 3.24 4.82 -0.42
N ALA A 45 4.21 4.75 -1.33
CA ALA A 45 4.57 5.87 -2.20
C ALA A 45 3.43 6.19 -3.18
N THR A 46 2.81 5.17 -3.78
CA THR A 46 1.64 5.33 -4.66
C THR A 46 0.44 5.88 -3.88
N ASN A 47 0.18 5.41 -2.65
CA ASN A 47 -0.92 5.93 -1.84
C ASN A 47 -0.70 7.40 -1.44
N LYS A 48 0.53 7.79 -1.09
CA LYS A 48 0.88 9.19 -0.79
C LYS A 48 0.67 10.09 -2.00
N GLU A 49 1.12 9.68 -3.18
CA GLU A 49 0.95 10.43 -4.43
C GLU A 49 -0.53 10.64 -4.77
N ILE A 50 -1.36 9.59 -4.64
CA ILE A 50 -2.81 9.67 -4.86
C ILE A 50 -3.46 10.66 -3.89
N LEU A 51 -3.12 10.59 -2.59
CA LEU A 51 -3.68 11.49 -1.57
C LEU A 51 -3.27 12.95 -1.81
N LEU A 52 -2.00 13.20 -2.18
CA LEU A 52 -1.53 14.54 -2.51
C LEU A 52 -2.19 15.09 -3.78
N THR A 53 -2.38 14.25 -4.79
CA THR A 53 -3.08 14.63 -6.03
C THR A 53 -4.55 14.97 -5.74
N THR A 54 -5.19 14.15 -4.89
CA THR A 54 -6.58 14.37 -4.45
C THR A 54 -6.71 15.67 -3.65
N LEU A 55 -5.74 15.98 -2.78
CA LEU A 55 -5.69 17.24 -2.06
C LEU A 55 -5.59 18.42 -3.03
N ASN A 56 -4.74 18.33 -4.05
CA ASN A 56 -4.59 19.38 -5.05
C ASN A 56 -5.87 19.60 -5.87
N GLU A 57 -6.56 18.53 -6.28
CA GLU A 57 -7.86 18.64 -6.96
C GLU A 57 -8.91 19.28 -6.04
N LEU A 58 -8.96 18.89 -4.77
CA LEU A 58 -9.86 19.49 -3.78
C LEU A 58 -9.60 21.01 -3.63
N GLU A 59 -8.34 21.43 -3.58
CA GLU A 59 -7.99 22.86 -3.54
C GLU A 59 -8.40 23.57 -4.84
N PHE A 60 -8.26 22.91 -5.97
CA PHE A 60 -8.70 23.44 -7.26
C PHE A 60 -10.22 23.64 -7.28
N GLU A 61 -11.00 22.63 -6.89
CA GLU A 61 -12.46 22.74 -6.83
C GLU A 61 -12.94 23.87 -5.89
N TYR A 62 -12.31 24.00 -4.72
CA TYR A 62 -12.57 25.09 -3.80
C TYR A 62 -12.24 26.46 -4.41
N LYS A 63 -11.07 26.62 -5.05
CA LYS A 63 -10.68 27.87 -5.75
C LYS A 63 -11.60 28.21 -6.93
N MET A 64 -12.30 27.23 -7.46
CA MET A 64 -13.28 27.38 -8.53
C MET A 64 -14.70 27.62 -8.02
N ASP A 65 -14.87 27.94 -6.72
CA ASP A 65 -16.15 28.16 -6.05
C ASP A 65 -17.14 26.98 -6.17
N LYS A 66 -16.64 25.76 -6.42
CA LYS A 66 -17.46 24.53 -6.50
C LYS A 66 -17.74 23.92 -5.13
N LEU A 67 -16.96 24.28 -4.13
CA LEU A 67 -17.01 23.72 -2.78
C LEU A 67 -17.09 24.84 -1.74
N SER A 68 -17.91 24.64 -0.71
CA SER A 68 -17.98 25.62 0.38
C SER A 68 -16.71 25.58 1.23
N GLU A 69 -16.33 26.72 1.82
CA GLU A 69 -15.19 26.81 2.75
C GLU A 69 -15.27 25.74 3.86
N LYS A 70 -16.47 25.55 4.42
CA LYS A 70 -16.66 24.63 5.55
C LYS A 70 -16.38 23.18 5.12
N ASP A 71 -16.93 22.78 3.98
CA ASP A 71 -16.76 21.43 3.46
C ASP A 71 -15.32 21.19 3.03
N TYR A 72 -14.71 22.17 2.36
CA TYR A 72 -13.30 22.17 2.01
C TYR A 72 -12.41 21.92 3.22
N GLN A 73 -12.56 22.71 4.29
CA GLN A 73 -11.72 22.58 5.49
C GLN A 73 -11.87 21.22 6.18
N ILE A 74 -13.09 20.67 6.23
CA ILE A 74 -13.35 19.36 6.84
C ILE A 74 -12.62 18.27 6.05
N VAL A 75 -12.81 18.24 4.72
CA VAL A 75 -12.26 17.21 3.85
C VAL A 75 -10.74 17.34 3.75
N LYS A 76 -10.23 18.57 3.59
CA LYS A 76 -8.79 18.86 3.53
C LYS A 76 -8.05 18.31 4.75
N LYS A 77 -8.57 18.59 5.95
CA LYS A 77 -7.97 18.14 7.21
C LYS A 77 -7.89 16.61 7.30
N GLN A 78 -8.90 15.89 6.80
CA GLN A 78 -8.89 14.43 6.80
C GLN A 78 -7.80 13.86 5.89
N TYR A 79 -7.60 14.44 4.71
CA TYR A 79 -6.54 14.02 3.80
C TYR A 79 -5.14 14.38 4.32
N GLU A 80 -4.96 15.58 4.89
CA GLU A 80 -3.69 16.01 5.50
C GLU A 80 -3.24 15.06 6.63
N ILE A 81 -4.17 14.62 7.48
CA ILE A 81 -3.87 13.65 8.56
C ILE A 81 -3.38 12.31 7.98
N GLN A 82 -3.99 11.83 6.89
CA GLN A 82 -3.61 10.58 6.25
C GLN A 82 -2.21 10.68 5.62
N VAL A 83 -1.93 11.78 4.92
CA VAL A 83 -0.60 12.04 4.35
C VAL A 83 0.46 12.11 5.45
N ALA A 84 0.20 12.85 6.53
CA ALA A 84 1.12 12.97 7.65
C ALA A 84 1.43 11.63 8.32
N LYS A 85 0.42 10.74 8.42
CA LYS A 85 0.60 9.39 8.96
C LYS A 85 1.53 8.56 8.08
N ILE A 86 1.32 8.57 6.76
CA ILE A 86 2.16 7.83 5.81
C ILE A 86 3.61 8.34 5.86
N MET A 87 3.82 9.65 5.85
CA MET A 87 5.17 10.24 5.94
C MET A 87 5.89 9.81 7.22
N LYS A 88 5.18 9.76 8.35
CA LYS A 88 5.74 9.30 9.61
C LYS A 88 6.08 7.80 9.62
N GLU A 89 5.34 6.99 8.89
CA GLU A 89 5.63 5.56 8.73
C GLU A 89 6.85 5.33 7.83
N GLU A 90 7.01 6.13 6.77
CA GLU A 90 8.19 6.14 5.87
C GLU A 90 9.48 6.54 6.60
N GLU A 91 9.42 7.47 7.56
CA GLU A 91 10.59 7.94 8.32
C GLU A 91 11.11 6.95 9.38
N ARG A 92 10.32 5.94 9.77
CA ARG A 92 10.75 4.98 10.80
C ARG A 92 11.79 4.04 10.21
N PRO A 93 13.05 4.05 10.71
CA PRO A 93 14.04 3.07 10.26
C PRO A 93 13.49 1.68 10.59
N ALA A 94 13.50 0.79 9.61
CA ALA A 94 13.10 -0.59 9.82
C ALA A 94 14.07 -1.22 10.83
N VAL A 95 13.70 -1.22 12.12
CA VAL A 95 14.40 -1.98 13.15
C VAL A 95 14.13 -3.46 12.87
N LYS A 96 14.83 -4.01 11.87
CA LYS A 96 14.91 -5.45 11.64
C LYS A 96 15.73 -6.01 12.79
N ASN A 97 15.16 -6.99 13.49
CA ASN A 97 15.76 -7.77 14.57
C ASN A 97 17.28 -7.86 14.43
N ILE A 98 18.00 -7.01 15.18
CA ILE A 98 19.45 -7.09 15.26
C ILE A 98 19.73 -8.28 16.19
N ASP A 99 20.45 -9.26 15.66
CA ASP A 99 20.87 -10.43 16.43
C ASP A 99 21.73 -9.97 17.61
N LYS A 100 21.26 -10.26 18.83
CA LYS A 100 21.90 -9.78 20.06
C LYS A 100 23.29 -10.36 20.23
N ASP A 101 23.49 -11.61 19.77
CA ASP A 101 24.78 -12.29 19.86
C ASP A 101 25.82 -11.61 18.95
N LEU A 102 25.41 -11.13 17.77
CA LEU A 102 26.29 -10.34 16.89
C LEU A 102 26.61 -8.96 17.48
N LEU A 103 25.66 -8.34 18.18
CA LEU A 103 25.89 -7.04 18.81
C LEU A 103 26.92 -7.15 19.94
N GLU A 104 26.80 -8.17 20.78
CA GLU A 104 27.71 -8.44 21.90
C GLU A 104 29.13 -8.78 21.42
N GLU A 105 29.25 -9.51 20.31
CA GLU A 105 30.54 -9.81 19.67
C GLU A 105 31.24 -8.53 19.18
N VAL A 106 30.51 -7.67 18.47
CA VAL A 106 31.03 -6.40 17.96
C VAL A 106 31.46 -5.48 19.10
N GLU A 107 30.70 -5.42 20.19
CA GLU A 107 31.04 -4.60 21.35
C GLU A 107 32.35 -5.07 22.02
N ARG A 108 32.55 -6.39 22.11
CA ARG A 108 33.79 -6.99 22.62
C ARG A 108 35.00 -6.63 21.76
N GLU A 109 34.90 -6.74 20.43
CA GLU A 109 35.99 -6.38 19.52
C GLU A 109 36.37 -4.89 19.63
N ILE A 110 35.38 -4.00 19.75
CA ILE A 110 35.59 -2.56 19.91
C ILE A 110 36.35 -2.28 21.21
N GLU A 111 35.99 -2.93 22.32
CA GLU A 111 36.64 -2.71 23.61
C GLU A 111 38.10 -3.19 23.59
N GLU A 112 38.37 -4.34 22.98
CA GLU A 112 39.73 -4.85 22.80
C GLU A 112 40.59 -3.93 21.94
N ALA A 113 40.05 -3.44 20.82
CA ALA A 113 40.71 -2.48 19.96
C ALA A 113 41.03 -1.19 20.75
N ALA A 114 40.06 -0.64 21.48
CA ALA A 114 40.23 0.56 22.28
C ALA A 114 41.32 0.40 23.37
N LYS A 115 41.36 -0.75 24.05
CA LYS A 115 42.41 -1.08 25.03
C LYS A 115 43.79 -1.15 24.39
N LYS A 116 43.92 -1.78 23.22
CA LYS A 116 45.19 -1.83 22.46
C LYS A 116 45.68 -0.43 22.07
N TYR A 117 44.79 0.45 21.59
CA TYR A 117 45.14 1.82 21.25
C TYR A 117 45.56 2.65 22.48
N ARG A 118 44.91 2.46 23.64
CA ARG A 118 45.25 3.17 24.89
C ARG A 118 46.63 2.77 25.42
N ASN A 119 46.95 1.48 25.43
CA ASN A 119 48.26 0.99 25.89
C ASN A 119 49.40 1.44 24.97
N LYS A 120 49.15 1.56 23.65
CA LYS A 120 50.13 2.08 22.69
C LYS A 120 50.39 3.59 22.85
N LYS A 121 49.46 4.33 23.44
CA LYS A 121 49.57 5.78 23.68
C LYS A 121 50.19 6.14 25.04
N GLY A 122 50.21 5.20 26.00
CA GLY A 122 50.80 5.37 27.33
C GLY A 122 52.24 4.87 27.49
N ALA A 123 52.83 4.28 26.45
CA ALA A 123 54.22 3.79 26.45
C ALA A 123 55.19 4.72 25.69
N ARG A 124 54.85 6.01 25.57
CA ARG A 124 55.71 7.08 25.05
C ARG A 124 55.78 8.23 26.04
#